data_AF-A0A963JDE2-F1
#
_entry.id   AF-A0A963JDE2-F1
#
_cell.length_a   1.000
_cell.length_b   1.000
_cell.length_c   1.000
_cell.angle_alpha   90.00
_cell.angle_beta   90.00
_cell.angle_gamma   90.00
#
_symmetry.space_group_name_H-M   'P 1'
#
loop_
_entity.id
_entity.type
_entity.pdbx_description
1 polymer ?
#
loop_
_entity_poly.entity_id
_entity_poly.type
_entity_poly.pdbx_seq_one_letter_code
_entity_poly.pdbx_strand_id
1 'polypeptide(L)'
;KDEIDRNTYSLFGLESGVPTDAYGLDDAIAEGYLAPPRAVSVPLKFQRQGIRYDELSDDEKDQWDALEWDEEGGEAPDEVSAEAVNQWLFNTDTVDKMLALLMERGHKVAGGDRLGKTIIFAKNQRHAEFIQERFDVNYPEYRGEFARTITFKIEYAQSLIDAFAQKDRAPHIAISVDMLDTGIDVPEVVNLVFFKIVRSKAKFWQMVGRGTRLCEELYGPGQDKKDFFIFDFCQNLEFFSQELEGSEGALAPPLSQRLFNARLELIGLLDQRLAGNGVAEAPATSFALTEAAIREDTAALLHGMVVGMSLNNFVVRPQRRWVEAWAQPDAWKRPSAEQLAEVASHLSGLPTAVRDEDEDAKRFDALMLGTQLALLRSEPALARLQTKVQQLASSLLELANVPSVREHLLLIEAVAGDEWWQDVTLSMLEQARRKLRALIKLIEKSSRKVVYTEFEDAIGETAEVNLPLVASAVDYERFRAKAKVFLRAHEDRLALHKLRRNQPLTATDLQELEALLYEAGGSDSDIARARTLHTSLPVFIRSLVGLDRAAASAAFADLVAMGTASASQLQFIDEIVQHLTEYGAMPAGRLYESPFTDIHAQGPDGLFDAAHVEHLFKALESLDLQQATG
;
A
#
# COMPACT_ATOMS: atom_id res chain seq x y z
N LYS A 1 -2.45 2.54 -2.37
CA LYS A 1 -2.50 2.67 -3.86
C LYS A 1 -3.58 3.72 -4.19
N ASP A 2 -3.17 4.99 -4.26
CA ASP A 2 -4.02 6.16 -4.57
C ASP A 2 -3.78 6.68 -6.01
N GLU A 3 -3.12 5.87 -6.86
CA GLU A 3 -2.76 6.24 -8.23
C GLU A 3 -3.96 6.33 -9.18
N ILE A 4 -5.06 5.64 -8.88
CA ILE A 4 -6.27 5.67 -9.70
C ILE A 4 -6.86 7.09 -9.68
N ASP A 5 -6.85 7.76 -8.53
CA ASP A 5 -7.39 9.12 -8.41
C ASP A 5 -6.51 10.11 -9.16
N ARG A 6 -5.18 10.02 -9.03
CA ARG A 6 -4.22 10.89 -9.76
C ARG A 6 -4.42 10.82 -11.28
N ASN A 7 -4.64 9.61 -11.82
CA ASN A 7 -4.85 9.43 -13.26
C ASN A 7 -6.25 9.93 -13.69
N THR A 8 -7.27 9.75 -12.84
CA THR A 8 -8.65 10.15 -13.14
C THR A 8 -8.80 11.67 -13.28
N TYR A 9 -8.29 12.47 -12.33
CA TYR A 9 -8.34 13.94 -12.45
C TYR A 9 -7.58 14.43 -13.68
N SER A 10 -6.39 13.86 -13.94
CA SER A 10 -5.60 14.21 -15.12
C SER A 10 -6.30 13.88 -16.45
N LEU A 11 -7.05 12.78 -16.49
CA LEU A 11 -7.84 12.35 -17.65
C LEU A 11 -8.97 13.34 -17.95
N PHE A 12 -9.61 13.87 -16.91
CA PHE A 12 -10.70 14.84 -17.04
C PHE A 12 -10.22 16.30 -17.11
N GLY A 13 -8.91 16.54 -17.20
CA GLY A 13 -8.35 17.89 -17.26
C GLY A 13 -8.55 18.69 -15.97
N LEU A 14 -8.80 18.01 -14.85
CA LEU A 14 -8.98 18.59 -13.53
C LEU A 14 -7.65 18.58 -12.77
N GLU A 15 -7.47 19.56 -11.89
CA GLU A 15 -6.40 19.53 -10.92
C GLU A 15 -6.61 18.32 -9.98
N SER A 16 -5.53 17.61 -9.66
CA SER A 16 -5.61 16.39 -8.84
C SER A 16 -6.23 16.69 -7.47
N GLY A 17 -7.38 16.07 -7.18
CA GLY A 17 -8.10 16.28 -5.92
C GLY A 17 -9.02 17.48 -5.90
N VAL A 18 -9.39 17.99 -7.08
CA VAL A 18 -10.33 19.09 -7.23
C VAL A 18 -11.47 18.62 -8.11
N PRO A 19 -12.43 17.86 -7.55
CA PRO A 19 -13.63 17.53 -8.30
C PRO A 19 -14.45 18.81 -8.52
N THR A 20 -15.23 18.85 -9.59
CA THR A 20 -16.20 19.94 -9.79
C THR A 20 -17.29 19.93 -8.72
N ASP A 21 -17.62 18.74 -8.23
CA ASP A 21 -18.56 18.50 -7.13
C ASP A 21 -18.25 17.15 -6.48
N ALA A 22 -18.49 16.99 -5.18
CA ALA A 22 -18.23 15.77 -4.43
C ALA A 22 -19.36 15.51 -3.44
N TYR A 23 -19.99 14.35 -3.55
CA TYR A 23 -21.00 13.88 -2.61
C TYR A 23 -20.46 12.64 -1.87
N GLY A 24 -20.18 12.80 -0.58
CA GLY A 24 -19.52 11.80 0.25
C GLY A 24 -20.41 10.62 0.62
N LEU A 25 -19.78 9.53 1.06
CA LEU A 25 -20.51 8.38 1.62
C LEU A 25 -21.16 8.74 2.96
N ASP A 26 -20.47 9.54 3.77
CA ASP A 26 -20.94 10.10 5.03
C ASP A 26 -22.16 11.01 4.85
N ASP A 27 -22.13 11.93 3.89
CA ASP A 27 -23.28 12.79 3.56
C ASP A 27 -24.50 11.95 3.15
N ALA A 28 -24.29 10.98 2.25
CA ALA A 28 -25.34 10.09 1.77
C ALA A 28 -25.97 9.24 2.89
N ILE A 29 -25.19 8.85 3.89
CA ILE A 29 -25.68 8.14 5.07
C ILE A 29 -26.43 9.10 6.00
N ALA A 30 -25.89 10.29 6.26
CA ALA A 30 -26.49 11.28 7.15
C ALA A 30 -27.86 11.78 6.64
N GLU A 31 -28.00 11.94 5.32
CA GLU A 31 -29.24 12.31 4.65
C GLU A 31 -30.22 11.13 4.47
N GLY A 32 -29.81 9.92 4.84
CA GLY A 32 -30.64 8.73 4.79
C GLY A 32 -30.83 8.14 3.39
N TYR A 33 -29.93 8.42 2.45
CA TYR A 33 -29.91 7.82 1.11
C TYR A 33 -29.13 6.49 1.05
N LEU A 34 -28.25 6.23 2.02
CA LEU A 34 -27.48 5.00 2.15
C LEU A 34 -27.53 4.44 3.57
N ALA A 35 -27.48 3.11 3.68
CA ALA A 35 -27.40 2.39 4.95
C ALA A 35 -25.96 2.46 5.51
N PRO A 36 -25.77 2.76 6.80
CA PRO A 36 -24.47 2.73 7.46
C PRO A 36 -23.90 1.31 7.64
N PRO A 37 -22.57 1.12 7.56
CA PRO A 37 -21.91 -0.12 7.93
C PRO A 37 -21.76 -0.28 9.44
N ARG A 38 -21.83 -1.52 9.92
CA ARG A 38 -21.37 -1.94 11.25
C ARG A 38 -20.13 -2.81 11.09
N ALA A 39 -18.97 -2.22 11.33
CA ALA A 39 -17.69 -2.87 11.12
C ALA A 39 -17.28 -3.69 12.35
N VAL A 40 -17.00 -4.98 12.13
CA VAL A 40 -16.66 -5.97 13.14
C VAL A 40 -15.29 -6.55 12.79
N SER A 41 -14.27 -6.26 13.59
CA SER A 41 -12.96 -6.90 13.46
C SER A 41 -12.98 -8.25 14.16
N VAL A 42 -12.57 -9.29 13.44
CA VAL A 42 -12.51 -10.67 13.90
C VAL A 42 -11.07 -11.19 13.78
N PRO A 43 -10.27 -11.12 14.84
CA PRO A 43 -8.88 -11.55 14.79
C PRO A 43 -8.74 -13.08 14.73
N LEU A 44 -8.40 -13.64 13.56
CA LEU A 44 -7.91 -15.03 13.45
C LEU A 44 -6.38 -15.08 13.52
N LYS A 45 -5.82 -15.98 14.32
CA LYS A 45 -4.37 -16.10 14.54
C LYS A 45 -3.65 -16.40 13.23
N PHE A 46 -4.06 -17.43 12.48
CA PHE A 46 -3.36 -17.82 11.25
C PHE A 46 -3.43 -16.76 10.16
N GLN A 47 -4.54 -16.05 10.03
CA GLN A 47 -4.68 -14.95 9.06
C GLN A 47 -3.78 -13.75 9.37
N ARG A 48 -3.41 -13.56 10.65
CA ARG A 48 -2.63 -12.41 11.11
C ARG A 48 -1.14 -12.73 11.23
N GLN A 49 -0.80 -13.93 11.69
CA GLN A 49 0.54 -14.30 12.11
C GLN A 49 1.14 -15.44 11.28
N GLY A 50 0.32 -16.17 10.52
CA GLY A 50 0.75 -17.42 9.89
C GLY A 50 0.69 -18.61 10.84
N ILE A 51 1.33 -19.70 10.45
CA ILE A 51 1.38 -20.96 11.19
C ILE A 51 2.85 -21.31 11.42
N ARG A 52 3.21 -21.68 12.64
CA ARG A 52 4.58 -22.07 13.01
C ARG A 52 4.58 -23.46 13.61
N TYR A 53 5.48 -24.32 13.13
CA TYR A 53 5.57 -25.71 13.56
C TYR A 53 5.70 -25.84 15.09
N ASP A 54 6.54 -25.02 15.71
CA ASP A 54 6.77 -25.05 17.16
C ASP A 54 5.56 -24.66 18.01
N GLU A 55 4.57 -23.99 17.41
CA GLU A 55 3.34 -23.57 18.09
C GLU A 55 2.17 -24.56 17.91
N LEU A 56 2.37 -25.64 17.12
CA LEU A 56 1.39 -26.71 16.93
C LEU A 56 1.46 -27.74 18.06
N SER A 57 0.32 -28.37 18.34
CA SER A 57 0.25 -29.55 19.21
C SER A 57 0.97 -30.75 18.59
N ASP A 58 1.29 -31.77 19.39
CA ASP A 58 2.01 -32.95 18.91
C ASP A 58 1.24 -33.68 17.78
N ASP A 59 -0.09 -33.77 17.89
CA ASP A 59 -0.94 -34.38 16.85
C ASP A 59 -0.93 -33.54 15.54
N GLU A 60 -0.91 -32.21 15.65
CA GLU A 60 -0.82 -31.31 14.50
C GLU A 60 0.57 -31.30 13.87
N LYS A 61 1.63 -31.53 14.64
CA LYS A 61 2.99 -31.73 14.14
C LYS A 61 3.10 -33.03 13.35
N ASP A 62 2.51 -34.11 13.86
CA ASP A 62 2.42 -35.37 13.13
C ASP A 62 1.65 -35.18 11.80
N GLN A 63 0.57 -34.40 11.83
CA GLN A 63 -0.14 -34.02 10.60
C GLN A 63 0.77 -33.17 9.69
N TRP A 64 1.46 -32.15 10.20
CA TRP A 64 2.38 -31.29 9.45
C TRP A 64 3.48 -32.07 8.75
N ASP A 65 4.07 -33.04 9.45
CA ASP A 65 5.15 -33.90 8.96
C ASP A 65 4.63 -34.93 7.92
N ALA A 66 3.35 -35.29 7.99
CA ALA A 66 2.69 -36.15 7.00
C ALA A 66 2.22 -35.39 5.75
N LEU A 67 2.21 -34.06 5.75
CA LEU A 67 1.81 -33.26 4.59
C LEU A 67 2.90 -33.30 3.51
N GLU A 68 2.45 -33.45 2.27
CA GLU A 68 3.34 -33.37 1.11
C GLU A 68 3.48 -31.90 0.67
N TRP A 69 4.55 -31.24 1.13
CA TRP A 69 4.80 -29.80 0.94
C TRP A 69 5.22 -29.41 -0.49
N ASP A 70 5.83 -30.33 -1.24
CA ASP A 70 6.18 -30.18 -2.66
C ASP A 70 6.13 -31.52 -3.43
N GLU A 71 6.38 -31.48 -4.75
CA GLU A 71 6.46 -32.68 -5.62
C GLU A 71 7.86 -33.32 -5.63
N GLU A 72 8.89 -32.67 -5.07
CA GLU A 72 10.30 -33.10 -5.13
C GLU A 72 10.87 -33.60 -3.79
N GLY A 73 10.06 -33.72 -2.73
CA GLY A 73 10.49 -34.24 -1.43
C GLY A 73 11.31 -33.24 -0.60
N GLY A 74 11.06 -31.94 -0.77
CA GLY A 74 11.64 -30.90 0.07
C GLY A 74 11.15 -30.99 1.52
N GLU A 75 12.01 -30.54 2.43
CA GLU A 75 11.72 -30.52 3.86
C GLU A 75 10.48 -29.68 4.16
N ALA A 76 9.65 -30.16 5.09
CA ALA A 76 8.53 -29.41 5.61
C ALA A 76 9.03 -28.05 6.14
N PRO A 77 8.38 -26.93 5.78
CA PRO A 77 8.81 -25.62 6.25
C PRO A 77 8.63 -25.51 7.77
N ASP A 78 9.48 -24.73 8.44
CA ASP A 78 9.30 -24.43 9.87
C ASP A 78 8.13 -23.47 10.12
N GLU A 79 7.78 -22.65 9.12
CA GLU A 79 6.67 -21.72 9.19
C GLU A 79 5.98 -21.49 7.83
N VAL A 80 4.69 -21.18 7.91
CA VAL A 80 3.87 -20.68 6.79
C VAL A 80 3.44 -19.25 7.12
N SER A 81 3.84 -18.30 6.28
CA SER A 81 3.50 -16.89 6.49
C SER A 81 2.00 -16.62 6.37
N ALA A 82 1.51 -15.55 7.01
CA ALA A 82 0.12 -15.12 6.91
C ALA A 82 -0.36 -14.88 5.46
N GLU A 83 0.54 -14.47 4.55
CA GLU A 83 0.20 -14.26 3.13
C GLU A 83 -0.08 -15.58 2.39
N ALA A 84 0.59 -16.66 2.81
CA ALA A 84 0.44 -17.99 2.25
C ALA A 84 -0.88 -18.68 2.67
N VAL A 85 -1.37 -18.36 3.87
CA VAL A 85 -2.69 -18.79 4.35
C VAL A 85 -3.77 -18.23 3.40
N ASN A 86 -4.72 -19.08 3.02
CA ASN A 86 -5.76 -18.81 2.01
C ASN A 86 -5.23 -18.53 0.60
N GLN A 87 -3.92 -18.63 0.35
CA GLN A 87 -3.33 -18.57 -0.98
C GLN A 87 -3.08 -19.98 -1.52
N TRP A 88 -2.34 -20.79 -0.76
CA TRP A 88 -2.01 -22.17 -1.11
C TRP A 88 -2.08 -23.13 0.09
N LEU A 89 -2.11 -22.63 1.32
CA LEU A 89 -2.50 -23.40 2.50
C LEU A 89 -3.92 -23.01 2.92
N PHE A 90 -4.80 -24.00 3.04
CA PHE A 90 -6.19 -23.82 3.42
C PHE A 90 -6.49 -24.61 4.70
N ASN A 91 -6.81 -23.90 5.79
CA ASN A 91 -7.09 -24.52 7.08
C ASN A 91 -8.59 -24.65 7.33
N THR A 92 -9.06 -25.87 7.60
CA THR A 92 -10.46 -26.20 7.85
C THR A 92 -11.05 -25.41 9.02
N ASP A 93 -10.40 -25.45 10.18
CA ASP A 93 -10.93 -24.85 11.42
C ASP A 93 -11.01 -23.32 11.32
N THR A 94 -10.08 -22.67 10.60
CA THR A 94 -10.13 -21.24 10.26
C THR A 94 -11.42 -20.88 9.49
N VAL A 95 -11.74 -21.65 8.45
CA VAL A 95 -12.94 -21.42 7.61
C VAL A 95 -14.22 -21.73 8.39
N ASP A 96 -14.22 -22.82 9.16
CA ASP A 96 -15.36 -23.24 9.97
C ASP A 96 -15.70 -22.20 11.05
N LYS A 97 -14.68 -21.66 11.75
CA LYS A 97 -14.86 -20.56 12.72
C LYS A 97 -15.42 -19.30 12.09
N MET A 98 -14.97 -18.95 10.87
CA MET A 98 -15.51 -17.82 10.11
C MET A 98 -17.00 -18.04 9.76
N LEU A 99 -17.34 -19.23 9.24
CA LEU A 99 -18.72 -19.57 8.86
C LEU A 99 -19.65 -19.63 10.08
N ALA A 100 -19.19 -20.20 11.20
CA ALA A 100 -19.94 -20.26 12.44
C ALA A 100 -20.27 -18.87 12.96
N LEU A 101 -19.28 -17.97 13.02
CA LEU A 101 -19.49 -16.58 13.46
C LEU A 101 -20.46 -15.83 12.54
N LEU A 102 -20.34 -16.02 11.22
CA LEU A 102 -21.25 -15.43 10.25
C LEU A 102 -22.69 -15.90 10.46
N MET A 103 -22.90 -17.21 10.63
CA MET A 103 -24.23 -17.80 10.80
C MET A 103 -24.87 -17.47 12.15
N GLU A 104 -24.05 -17.24 13.18
CA GLU A 104 -24.49 -16.82 14.51
C GLU A 104 -24.87 -15.32 14.52
N ARG A 105 -23.97 -14.46 14.05
CA ARG A 105 -24.05 -13.00 14.25
C ARG A 105 -24.54 -12.20 13.05
N GLY A 106 -24.50 -12.76 11.85
CA GLY A 106 -24.94 -12.05 10.64
C GLY A 106 -26.41 -11.67 10.71
N HIS A 107 -26.78 -10.58 10.03
CA HIS A 107 -28.18 -10.18 9.89
C HIS A 107 -29.00 -11.29 9.23
N LYS A 108 -30.15 -11.58 9.84
CA LYS A 108 -31.09 -12.62 9.41
C LYS A 108 -32.38 -11.99 8.90
N VAL A 109 -33.00 -12.65 7.94
CA VAL A 109 -34.29 -12.29 7.32
C VAL A 109 -35.29 -13.42 7.54
N ALA A 110 -36.50 -13.31 6.98
CA ALA A 110 -37.56 -14.30 7.12
C ALA A 110 -37.86 -14.63 8.60
N GLY A 111 -38.08 -13.60 9.42
CA GLY A 111 -38.37 -13.77 10.85
C GLY A 111 -37.18 -14.20 11.71
N GLY A 112 -35.96 -14.21 11.16
CA GLY A 112 -34.74 -14.63 11.85
C GLY A 112 -34.31 -16.07 11.52
N ASP A 113 -35.10 -16.80 10.74
CA ASP A 113 -34.84 -18.21 10.42
C ASP A 113 -33.75 -18.39 9.35
N ARG A 114 -33.44 -17.34 8.58
CA ARG A 114 -32.52 -17.44 7.44
C ARG A 114 -31.50 -16.30 7.42
N LEU A 115 -30.25 -16.60 7.10
CA LEU A 115 -29.23 -15.56 6.87
C LEU A 115 -29.67 -14.64 5.72
N GLY A 116 -29.50 -13.34 5.91
CA GLY A 116 -29.68 -12.35 4.84
C GLY A 116 -28.65 -12.52 3.73
N LYS A 117 -28.86 -11.82 2.60
CA LYS A 117 -27.94 -11.88 1.46
C LYS A 117 -26.54 -11.47 1.90
N THR A 118 -25.58 -12.35 1.64
CA THR A 118 -24.21 -12.25 2.16
C THR A 118 -23.20 -12.39 1.03
N ILE A 119 -22.17 -11.55 1.04
CA ILE A 119 -21.03 -11.67 0.11
C ILE A 119 -19.78 -12.02 0.92
N ILE A 120 -19.10 -13.11 0.53
CA ILE A 120 -17.80 -13.49 1.09
C ILE A 120 -16.72 -13.20 0.04
N PHE A 121 -15.77 -12.34 0.39
CA PHE A 121 -14.66 -11.96 -0.47
C PHE A 121 -13.46 -12.88 -0.24
N ALA A 122 -13.32 -13.87 -1.10
CA ALA A 122 -12.26 -14.87 -1.06
C ALA A 122 -10.99 -14.41 -1.79
N LYS A 123 -9.85 -14.97 -1.36
CA LYS A 123 -8.51 -14.63 -1.89
C LYS A 123 -8.31 -15.05 -3.35
N ASN A 124 -8.75 -16.25 -3.72
CA ASN A 124 -8.62 -16.82 -5.05
C ASN A 124 -9.70 -17.89 -5.28
N GLN A 125 -9.75 -18.47 -6.49
CA GLN A 125 -10.76 -19.46 -6.86
C GLN A 125 -10.81 -20.64 -5.89
N ARG A 126 -9.65 -21.24 -5.59
CA ARG A 126 -9.54 -22.42 -4.74
C ARG A 126 -10.02 -22.12 -3.33
N HIS A 127 -9.70 -20.93 -2.82
CA HIS A 127 -10.22 -20.46 -1.55
C HIS A 127 -11.75 -20.37 -1.58
N ALA A 128 -12.32 -19.81 -2.64
CA ALA A 128 -13.77 -19.68 -2.78
C ALA A 128 -14.49 -21.03 -2.83
N GLU A 129 -13.92 -22.01 -3.53
CA GLU A 129 -14.40 -23.39 -3.60
C GLU A 129 -14.29 -24.07 -2.23
N PHE A 130 -13.16 -23.90 -1.53
CA PHE A 130 -12.95 -24.47 -0.19
C PHE A 130 -13.93 -23.91 0.84
N ILE A 131 -14.25 -22.62 0.81
CA ILE A 131 -15.29 -22.03 1.67
C ILE A 131 -16.66 -22.66 1.39
N GLN A 132 -17.01 -22.86 0.11
CA GLN A 132 -18.27 -23.50 -0.26
C GLN A 132 -18.32 -24.95 0.24
N GLU A 133 -17.23 -25.70 0.05
CA GLU A 133 -17.10 -27.08 0.53
C GLU A 133 -17.27 -27.17 2.05
N ARG A 134 -16.58 -26.32 2.81
CA ARG A 134 -16.73 -26.27 4.27
C ARG A 134 -18.14 -25.88 4.70
N PHE A 135 -18.79 -24.97 3.98
CA PHE A 135 -20.20 -24.65 4.24
C PHE A 135 -21.12 -25.87 4.02
N ASP A 136 -20.95 -26.57 2.90
CA ASP A 136 -21.74 -27.75 2.54
C ASP A 136 -21.53 -28.92 3.54
N VAL A 137 -20.34 -29.03 4.15
CA VAL A 137 -20.04 -30.01 5.20
C VAL A 137 -20.73 -29.65 6.52
N ASN A 138 -20.67 -28.38 6.93
CA ASN A 138 -21.25 -27.93 8.20
C ASN A 138 -22.78 -27.77 8.17
N TYR A 139 -23.36 -27.53 6.98
CA TYR A 139 -24.80 -27.36 6.78
C TYR A 139 -25.35 -28.24 5.64
N PRO A 140 -25.39 -29.57 5.81
CA PRO A 140 -25.76 -30.52 4.75
C PRO A 140 -27.15 -30.27 4.14
N GLU A 141 -28.09 -29.74 4.91
CA GLU A 141 -29.45 -29.39 4.48
C GLU A 141 -29.50 -28.26 3.44
N TYR A 142 -28.44 -27.44 3.38
CA TYR A 142 -28.29 -26.30 2.49
C TYR A 142 -27.34 -26.55 1.33
N ARG A 143 -26.80 -27.77 1.28
CA ARG A 143 -25.69 -28.16 0.42
C ARG A 143 -25.96 -27.84 -1.05
N GLY A 144 -25.01 -27.13 -1.65
CA GLY A 144 -25.01 -26.86 -3.08
C GLY A 144 -26.09 -25.87 -3.54
N GLU A 145 -26.85 -25.23 -2.66
CA GLU A 145 -27.83 -24.20 -3.03
C GLU A 145 -27.62 -22.88 -2.29
N PHE A 146 -27.43 -22.94 -0.96
CA PHE A 146 -27.41 -21.74 -0.11
C PHE A 146 -26.15 -20.90 -0.28
N ALA A 147 -24.99 -21.54 -0.31
CA ALA A 147 -23.71 -20.92 -0.60
C ALA A 147 -23.23 -21.34 -1.99
N ARG A 148 -22.91 -20.35 -2.84
CA ARG A 148 -22.36 -20.63 -4.17
C ARG A 148 -21.16 -19.74 -4.44
N THR A 149 -20.09 -20.35 -4.94
CA THR A 149 -18.98 -19.65 -5.57
C THR A 149 -19.47 -18.96 -6.83
N ILE A 150 -19.11 -17.70 -7.02
CA ILE A 150 -19.43 -16.88 -8.19
C ILE A 150 -18.13 -16.25 -8.68
N THR A 151 -17.53 -16.85 -9.71
CA THR A 151 -16.25 -16.42 -10.29
C THR A 151 -16.27 -16.56 -11.82
N PHE A 152 -15.29 -15.93 -12.49
CA PHE A 152 -15.24 -15.90 -13.96
C PHE A 152 -15.09 -17.28 -14.61
N LYS A 153 -14.68 -18.30 -13.83
CA LYS A 153 -14.52 -19.67 -14.29
C LYS A 153 -15.84 -20.45 -14.35
N ILE A 154 -16.92 -19.93 -13.77
CA ILE A 154 -18.21 -20.61 -13.69
C ILE A 154 -19.04 -20.26 -14.92
N GLU A 155 -19.40 -21.27 -15.71
CA GLU A 155 -20.12 -21.11 -16.99
C GLU A 155 -21.45 -20.34 -16.85
N TYR A 156 -22.14 -20.50 -15.72
CA TYR A 156 -23.45 -19.89 -15.45
C TYR A 156 -23.39 -18.83 -14.34
N ALA A 157 -22.25 -18.15 -14.20
CA ALA A 157 -22.04 -17.10 -13.20
C ALA A 157 -23.11 -16.00 -13.24
N GLN A 158 -23.48 -15.52 -14.44
CA GLN A 158 -24.50 -14.47 -14.57
C GLN A 158 -25.86 -14.93 -14.04
N SER A 159 -26.27 -16.17 -14.33
CA SER A 159 -27.53 -16.71 -13.82
C SER A 159 -27.53 -16.86 -12.29
N LEU A 160 -26.37 -17.17 -11.69
CA LEU A 160 -26.23 -17.16 -10.22
C LEU A 160 -26.33 -15.74 -9.64
N ILE A 161 -25.76 -14.75 -10.32
CA ILE A 161 -25.87 -13.33 -9.92
C ILE A 161 -27.34 -12.88 -10.00
N ASP A 162 -28.02 -13.17 -11.09
CA ASP A 162 -29.44 -12.82 -11.29
C ASP A 162 -30.34 -13.51 -10.26
N ALA A 163 -30.00 -14.73 -9.86
CA ALA A 163 -30.70 -15.45 -8.80
C ALA A 163 -30.36 -14.89 -7.41
N PHE A 164 -29.10 -14.55 -7.15
CA PHE A 164 -28.66 -13.91 -5.91
C PHE A 164 -29.32 -12.55 -5.70
N ALA A 165 -29.55 -11.79 -6.78
CA ALA A 165 -30.23 -10.50 -6.75
C ALA A 165 -31.74 -10.59 -6.40
N GLN A 166 -32.34 -11.78 -6.47
CA GLN A 166 -33.74 -12.00 -6.12
C GLN A 166 -33.91 -12.32 -4.63
N LYS A 167 -34.90 -11.68 -3.99
CA LYS A 167 -35.09 -11.66 -2.54
C LYS A 167 -35.02 -13.01 -1.85
N ASP A 168 -35.93 -13.85 -2.30
CA ASP A 168 -36.21 -15.14 -1.66
C ASP A 168 -35.52 -16.30 -2.37
N ARG A 169 -34.72 -16.01 -3.41
CA ARG A 169 -34.09 -17.05 -4.23
C ARG A 169 -32.68 -17.35 -3.76
N ALA A 170 -32.30 -18.63 -3.75
CA ALA A 170 -30.93 -19.05 -3.54
C ALA A 170 -30.04 -18.67 -4.75
N PRO A 171 -28.74 -18.38 -4.55
CA PRO A 171 -28.00 -18.47 -3.28
C PRO A 171 -28.29 -17.31 -2.31
N HIS A 172 -27.98 -17.53 -1.04
CA HIS A 172 -28.02 -16.53 0.03
C HIS A 172 -26.62 -16.09 0.48
N ILE A 173 -25.60 -16.93 0.26
CA ILE A 173 -24.18 -16.59 0.38
C ILE A 173 -23.56 -16.66 -1.01
N ALA A 174 -23.01 -15.55 -1.49
CA ALA A 174 -22.23 -15.49 -2.71
C ALA A 174 -20.74 -15.36 -2.36
N ILE A 175 -19.94 -16.36 -2.74
CA ILE A 175 -18.49 -16.38 -2.47
C ILE A 175 -17.76 -15.92 -3.74
N SER A 176 -17.10 -14.77 -3.68
CA SER A 176 -16.51 -14.10 -4.85
C SER A 176 -15.04 -13.77 -4.64
N VAL A 177 -14.28 -13.83 -5.73
CA VAL A 177 -12.88 -13.37 -5.77
C VAL A 177 -12.80 -11.92 -6.23
N ASP A 178 -13.40 -11.61 -7.40
CA ASP A 178 -13.39 -10.26 -7.98
C ASP A 178 -14.70 -9.86 -8.67
N MET A 179 -15.59 -10.81 -9.01
CA MET A 179 -16.76 -10.51 -9.85
C MET A 179 -17.83 -9.69 -9.13
N LEU A 180 -17.95 -9.83 -7.82
CA LEU A 180 -18.90 -9.06 -7.01
C LEU A 180 -18.27 -7.79 -6.42
N ASP A 181 -17.01 -7.49 -6.71
CA ASP A 181 -16.33 -6.31 -6.18
C ASP A 181 -16.87 -5.03 -6.87
N THR A 182 -17.26 -5.11 -8.15
CA THR A 182 -17.77 -3.98 -8.94
C THR A 182 -19.01 -4.34 -9.79
N GLY A 183 -19.93 -3.40 -9.96
CA GLY A 183 -20.97 -3.44 -11.01
C GLY A 183 -22.26 -4.21 -10.72
N ILE A 184 -22.42 -4.82 -9.54
CA ILE A 184 -23.64 -5.55 -9.16
C ILE A 184 -24.39 -4.80 -8.05
N ASP A 185 -25.70 -4.67 -8.23
CA ASP A 185 -26.61 -3.92 -7.36
C ASP A 185 -27.65 -4.87 -6.75
N VAL A 186 -27.43 -5.26 -5.49
CA VAL A 186 -28.35 -6.13 -4.73
C VAL A 186 -28.66 -5.44 -3.42
N PRO A 187 -29.78 -4.68 -3.34
CA PRO A 187 -30.11 -3.86 -2.17
C PRO A 187 -30.19 -4.62 -0.84
N GLU A 188 -30.51 -5.90 -0.92
CA GLU A 188 -30.74 -6.78 0.23
C GLU A 188 -29.48 -7.33 0.88
N VAL A 189 -28.30 -7.05 0.32
CA VAL A 189 -27.04 -7.48 0.93
C VAL A 189 -26.90 -6.80 2.28
N VAL A 190 -26.87 -7.61 3.35
CA VAL A 190 -26.80 -7.15 4.75
C VAL A 190 -25.58 -7.67 5.49
N ASN A 191 -24.80 -8.57 4.89
CA ASN A 191 -23.54 -9.06 5.46
C ASN A 191 -22.44 -9.06 4.40
N LEU A 192 -21.30 -8.48 4.73
CA LEU A 192 -20.08 -8.54 3.95
C LEU A 192 -18.99 -9.22 4.78
N VAL A 193 -18.29 -10.18 4.19
CA VAL A 193 -17.19 -10.91 4.85
C VAL A 193 -15.89 -10.69 4.09
N PHE A 194 -14.96 -9.98 4.72
CA PHE A 194 -13.63 -9.76 4.20
C PHE A 194 -12.72 -10.90 4.66
N PHE A 195 -12.53 -11.87 3.76
CA PHE A 195 -11.66 -13.03 3.98
C PHE A 195 -10.48 -13.06 3.00
N LYS A 196 -10.02 -11.85 2.67
CA LYS A 196 -8.82 -11.56 1.89
C LYS A 196 -8.26 -10.22 2.35
N ILE A 197 -6.94 -10.08 2.25
CA ILE A 197 -6.27 -8.78 2.44
C ILE A 197 -6.54 -7.88 1.23
N VAL A 198 -6.98 -6.66 1.48
CA VAL A 198 -7.28 -5.60 0.51
C VAL A 198 -6.31 -4.45 0.71
N ARG A 199 -5.47 -4.19 -0.30
CA ARG A 199 -4.42 -3.14 -0.23
C ARG A 199 -4.81 -1.83 -0.93
N SER A 200 -5.92 -1.82 -1.66
CA SER A 200 -6.40 -0.65 -2.42
C SER A 200 -7.59 -0.04 -1.70
N LYS A 201 -7.50 1.26 -1.39
CA LYS A 201 -8.58 2.03 -0.76
C LYS A 201 -9.83 2.07 -1.65
N ALA A 202 -9.66 2.30 -2.95
CA ALA A 202 -10.75 2.27 -3.92
C ALA A 202 -11.47 0.92 -3.94
N LYS A 203 -10.70 -0.19 -4.00
CA LYS A 203 -11.28 -1.55 -3.99
C LYS A 203 -12.01 -1.85 -2.67
N PHE A 204 -11.43 -1.45 -1.54
CA PHE A 204 -12.06 -1.60 -0.24
C PHE A 204 -13.41 -0.89 -0.18
N TRP A 205 -13.49 0.38 -0.57
CA TRP A 205 -14.74 1.12 -0.58
C TRP A 205 -15.74 0.64 -1.63
N GLN A 206 -15.29 0.11 -2.77
CA GLN A 206 -16.16 -0.57 -3.75
C GLN A 206 -16.81 -1.82 -3.17
N MET A 207 -16.07 -2.60 -2.38
CA MET A 207 -16.57 -3.78 -1.68
C MET A 207 -17.57 -3.37 -0.58
N VAL A 208 -17.23 -2.36 0.24
CA VAL A 208 -18.13 -1.81 1.26
C VAL A 208 -19.44 -1.29 0.66
N GLY A 209 -19.35 -0.62 -0.50
CA GLY A 209 -20.50 -0.11 -1.24
C GLY A 209 -21.53 -1.16 -1.66
N ARG A 210 -21.20 -2.48 -1.60
CA ARG A 210 -22.17 -3.54 -1.86
C ARG A 210 -23.25 -3.64 -0.78
N GLY A 211 -22.98 -3.16 0.43
CA GLY A 211 -23.93 -3.17 1.54
C GLY A 211 -24.71 -1.86 1.74
N THR A 212 -24.35 -0.77 1.08
CA THR A 212 -24.86 0.57 1.44
C THR A 212 -26.26 0.87 0.89
N ARG A 213 -26.79 0.07 -0.04
CA ARG A 213 -28.13 0.28 -0.59
C ARG A 213 -29.22 0.08 0.47
N LEU A 214 -30.20 0.98 0.48
CA LEU A 214 -31.42 0.85 1.28
C LEU A 214 -32.30 -0.26 0.70
N CYS A 215 -33.10 -0.90 1.57
CA CYS A 215 -34.05 -1.92 1.15
C CYS A 215 -35.28 -1.89 2.06
N GLU A 216 -36.42 -1.50 1.50
CA GLU A 216 -37.69 -1.46 2.22
C GLU A 216 -38.23 -2.87 2.50
N GLU A 217 -38.89 -3.03 3.64
CA GLU A 217 -39.54 -4.26 4.08
C GLU A 217 -38.64 -5.51 4.02
N LEU A 218 -37.32 -5.33 4.21
CA LEU A 218 -36.35 -6.42 4.14
C LEU A 218 -36.61 -7.48 5.21
N TYR A 219 -36.91 -7.06 6.43
CA TYR A 219 -37.10 -7.94 7.58
C TYR A 219 -38.58 -8.32 7.80
N GLY A 220 -39.50 -7.63 7.14
CA GLY A 220 -40.94 -7.84 7.22
C GLY A 220 -41.72 -6.55 6.91
N PRO A 221 -43.06 -6.59 6.94
CA PRO A 221 -43.89 -5.41 6.67
C PRO A 221 -43.53 -4.24 7.59
N GLY A 222 -43.15 -3.11 6.99
CA GLY A 222 -42.69 -1.90 7.70
C GLY A 222 -41.35 -2.04 8.45
N GLN A 223 -40.55 -3.06 8.17
CA GLN A 223 -39.22 -3.27 8.75
C GLN A 223 -38.13 -3.21 7.68
N ASP A 224 -37.60 -2.01 7.47
CA ASP A 224 -36.60 -1.72 6.46
C ASP A 224 -35.19 -2.05 6.93
N LYS A 225 -34.27 -2.13 5.97
CA LYS A 225 -32.83 -2.22 6.21
C LYS A 225 -32.30 -0.94 6.83
N LYS A 226 -31.73 -1.04 8.04
CA LYS A 226 -31.15 0.10 8.78
C LYS A 226 -29.64 0.18 8.70
N ASP A 227 -28.98 -0.95 8.57
CA ASP A 227 -27.53 -1.11 8.58
C ASP A 227 -27.15 -2.42 7.85
N PHE A 228 -25.86 -2.69 7.77
CA PHE A 228 -25.31 -3.96 7.33
C PHE A 228 -24.00 -4.27 8.05
N PHE A 229 -23.68 -5.54 8.24
CA PHE A 229 -22.43 -5.95 8.87
C PHE A 229 -21.28 -6.04 7.88
N ILE A 230 -20.10 -5.65 8.35
CA ILE A 230 -18.81 -5.97 7.73
C ILE A 230 -18.00 -6.79 8.73
N PHE A 231 -17.84 -8.08 8.48
CA PHE A 231 -16.95 -8.94 9.24
C PHE A 231 -15.59 -8.99 8.57
N ASP A 232 -14.55 -8.56 9.27
CA ASP A 232 -13.19 -8.55 8.74
C ASP A 232 -12.26 -9.49 9.50
N PHE A 233 -11.76 -10.48 8.79
CA PHE A 233 -10.90 -11.53 9.31
C PHE A 233 -9.42 -11.31 8.97
N CYS A 234 -9.11 -10.30 8.15
CA CYS A 234 -7.79 -10.11 7.55
C CYS A 234 -7.17 -8.72 7.83
N GLN A 235 -7.62 -8.02 8.89
CA GLN A 235 -7.08 -6.72 9.33
C GLN A 235 -7.19 -5.58 8.31
N ASN A 236 -8.20 -5.62 7.44
CA ASN A 236 -8.50 -4.54 6.52
C ASN A 236 -9.03 -3.30 7.25
N LEU A 237 -9.91 -3.49 8.25
CA LEU A 237 -10.50 -2.40 9.01
C LEU A 237 -9.41 -1.61 9.74
N GLU A 238 -8.53 -2.28 10.47
CA GLU A 238 -7.41 -1.65 11.18
C GLU A 238 -6.45 -0.95 10.22
N PHE A 239 -6.24 -1.51 9.03
CA PHE A 239 -5.39 -0.90 8.01
C PHE A 239 -5.99 0.40 7.44
N PHE A 240 -7.31 0.44 7.22
CA PHE A 240 -7.99 1.61 6.65
C PHE A 240 -8.57 2.58 7.69
N SER A 241 -8.61 2.21 8.98
CA SER A 241 -9.06 3.07 10.08
C SER A 241 -7.95 3.94 10.67
N GLN A 242 -6.67 3.66 10.37
CA GLN A 242 -5.57 4.51 10.78
C GLN A 242 -5.53 5.77 9.91
N GLU A 243 -5.40 6.95 10.55
CA GLU A 243 -4.96 8.18 9.88
C GLU A 243 -3.50 8.01 9.45
N LEU A 244 -3.30 7.25 8.37
CA LEU A 244 -1.99 7.15 7.74
C LEU A 244 -1.73 8.48 7.04
N GLU A 245 -0.90 9.32 7.65
CA GLU A 245 -0.14 10.34 6.92
C GLU A 245 0.42 9.66 5.68
N GLY A 246 0.13 10.25 4.50
CA GLY A 246 0.41 9.64 3.21
C GLY A 246 1.88 9.25 3.07
N SER A 247 2.19 8.04 3.49
CA SER A 247 3.43 7.35 3.15
C SER A 247 3.31 7.11 1.65
N GLU A 248 4.01 7.94 0.87
CA GLU A 248 4.38 7.59 -0.50
C GLU A 248 5.20 6.31 -0.41
N GLY A 249 4.50 5.17 -0.41
CA GLY A 249 5.14 3.87 -0.47
C GLY A 249 5.98 3.85 -1.74
N ALA A 250 7.31 3.90 -1.57
CA ALA A 250 8.24 3.84 -2.68
C ALA A 250 7.93 2.58 -3.50
N LEU A 251 7.26 2.76 -4.63
CA LEU A 251 6.96 1.67 -5.55
C LEU A 251 8.30 1.06 -5.97
N ALA A 252 8.45 -0.24 -5.75
CA ALA A 252 9.62 -0.96 -6.25
C ALA A 252 9.72 -0.70 -7.77
N PRO A 253 10.92 -0.31 -8.28
CA PRO A 253 11.06 0.04 -9.68
C PRO A 253 10.67 -1.14 -10.59
N PRO A 254 10.06 -0.87 -11.75
CA PRO A 254 9.69 -1.91 -12.72
C PRO A 254 10.84 -2.86 -13.06
N LEU A 255 10.52 -4.11 -13.41
CA LEU A 255 11.53 -5.14 -13.70
C LEU A 255 12.56 -4.70 -14.75
N SER A 256 12.11 -4.03 -15.82
CA SER A 256 13.00 -3.50 -16.86
C SER A 256 13.97 -2.45 -16.33
N GLN A 257 13.51 -1.59 -15.41
CA GLN A 257 14.35 -0.58 -14.77
C GLN A 257 15.38 -1.23 -13.84
N ARG A 258 14.97 -2.22 -13.05
CA ARG A 258 15.87 -3.02 -12.20
C ARG A 258 16.95 -3.73 -13.01
N LEU A 259 16.56 -4.33 -14.14
CA LEU A 259 17.48 -4.99 -15.07
C LEU A 259 18.46 -4.01 -15.71
N PHE A 260 18.00 -2.80 -16.07
CA PHE A 260 18.86 -1.76 -16.61
C PHE A 260 19.92 -1.34 -15.59
N ASN A 261 19.51 -1.10 -14.34
CA ASN A 261 20.42 -0.73 -13.25
C ASN A 261 21.42 -1.83 -12.90
N ALA A 262 20.98 -3.08 -12.80
CA ALA A 262 21.87 -4.22 -12.53
C ALA A 262 22.94 -4.39 -13.63
N ARG A 263 22.62 -4.07 -14.88
CA ARG A 263 23.59 -4.12 -15.99
C ARG A 263 24.60 -2.96 -15.95
N LEU A 264 24.17 -1.75 -15.56
CA LEU A 264 25.08 -0.63 -15.33
C LEU A 264 26.08 -0.96 -14.22
N GLU A 265 25.57 -1.53 -13.14
CA GLU A 265 26.36 -1.99 -12.00
C GLU A 265 27.38 -3.07 -12.40
N LEU A 266 26.95 -4.03 -13.23
CA LEU A 266 27.85 -5.05 -13.80
C LEU A 266 28.97 -4.42 -14.65
N ILE A 267 28.66 -3.44 -15.50
CA ILE A 267 29.70 -2.70 -16.26
C ILE A 267 30.69 -2.03 -15.32
N GLY A 268 30.22 -1.34 -14.27
CA GLY A 268 31.08 -0.66 -13.32
C GLY A 268 32.05 -1.61 -12.60
N LEU A 269 31.59 -2.78 -12.18
CA LEU A 269 32.43 -3.80 -11.53
C LEU A 269 33.44 -4.42 -12.52
N LEU A 270 33.01 -4.69 -13.76
CA LEU A 270 33.88 -5.23 -14.80
C LEU A 270 34.98 -4.24 -15.20
N ASP A 271 34.65 -2.96 -15.33
CA ASP A 271 35.62 -1.91 -15.64
C ASP A 271 36.70 -1.79 -14.53
N GLN A 272 36.31 -1.93 -13.26
CA GLN A 272 37.25 -1.95 -12.14
C GLN A 272 38.19 -3.18 -12.19
N ARG A 273 37.65 -4.38 -12.44
CA ARG A 273 38.43 -5.62 -12.50
C ARG A 273 39.38 -5.64 -13.70
N LEU A 274 38.90 -5.21 -14.87
CA LEU A 274 39.70 -5.12 -16.09
C LEU A 274 40.80 -4.04 -16.00
N ALA A 275 40.59 -3.00 -15.19
CA ALA A 275 41.62 -2.00 -14.92
C ALA A 275 42.68 -2.48 -13.90
N GLY A 276 42.29 -3.32 -12.92
CA GLY A 276 43.19 -3.85 -11.88
C GLY A 276 44.10 -5.00 -12.34
N ASN A 277 43.67 -5.78 -13.33
CA ASN A 277 44.45 -6.88 -13.88
C ASN A 277 45.32 -6.40 -15.05
N GLY A 278 46.56 -6.00 -14.76
CA GLY A 278 47.55 -5.70 -15.79
C GLY A 278 47.80 -6.90 -16.71
N VAL A 279 47.16 -6.89 -17.87
CA VAL A 279 47.32 -7.75 -19.07
C VAL A 279 48.01 -9.11 -18.83
N ALA A 280 47.19 -10.15 -18.69
CA ALA A 280 47.50 -11.47 -19.19
C ALA A 280 46.21 -12.10 -19.75
N GLU A 281 45.69 -11.55 -20.85
CA GLU A 281 44.87 -12.38 -21.74
C GLU A 281 45.79 -13.48 -22.28
N ALA A 282 45.60 -14.70 -21.78
CA ALA A 282 46.17 -15.88 -22.42
C ALA A 282 45.72 -15.90 -23.89
N PRO A 283 46.61 -16.32 -24.82
CA PRO A 283 46.32 -16.23 -26.25
C PRO A 283 45.04 -16.98 -26.61
N ALA A 284 44.18 -16.29 -27.35
CA ALA A 284 42.93 -16.74 -27.93
C ALA A 284 43.03 -18.14 -28.55
N THR A 285 42.65 -19.16 -27.79
CA THR A 285 42.39 -20.53 -28.28
C THR A 285 41.29 -21.24 -27.48
N SER A 286 40.42 -20.50 -26.79
CA SER A 286 39.20 -21.08 -26.21
C SER A 286 37.98 -20.34 -26.71
N PHE A 287 36.95 -21.09 -27.11
CA PHE A 287 35.61 -20.58 -27.40
C PHE A 287 34.88 -20.09 -26.11
N ALA A 288 35.61 -19.82 -25.02
CA ALA A 288 35.05 -19.43 -23.74
C ALA A 288 34.76 -17.93 -23.68
N LEU A 289 33.59 -17.60 -23.12
CA LEU A 289 33.14 -16.22 -22.91
C LEU A 289 34.07 -15.51 -21.91
N THR A 290 34.69 -14.38 -22.29
CA THR A 290 35.62 -13.62 -21.42
C THR A 290 34.90 -12.48 -20.68
N GLU A 291 35.44 -12.02 -19.54
CA GLU A 291 34.89 -10.86 -18.81
C GLU A 291 34.79 -9.61 -19.72
N ALA A 292 35.75 -9.40 -20.62
CA ALA A 292 35.74 -8.32 -21.61
C ALA A 292 34.58 -8.45 -22.61
N ALA A 293 34.32 -9.66 -23.13
CA ALA A 293 33.20 -9.90 -24.03
C ALA A 293 31.84 -9.71 -23.32
N ILE A 294 31.72 -10.14 -22.06
CA ILE A 294 30.50 -9.93 -21.25
C ILE A 294 30.25 -8.43 -21.05
N ARG A 295 31.31 -7.67 -20.77
CA ARG A 295 31.26 -6.22 -20.61
C ARG A 295 30.84 -5.53 -21.90
N GLU A 296 31.39 -5.92 -23.03
CA GLU A 296 31.06 -5.38 -24.35
C GLU A 296 29.60 -5.68 -24.74
N ASP A 297 29.15 -6.92 -24.60
CA ASP A 297 27.76 -7.32 -24.88
C ASP A 297 26.75 -6.59 -23.99
N THR A 298 27.08 -6.41 -22.71
CA THR A 298 26.22 -5.68 -21.74
C THR A 298 26.12 -4.20 -22.12
N ALA A 299 27.24 -3.59 -22.52
CA ALA A 299 27.28 -2.20 -22.99
C ALA A 299 26.50 -2.03 -24.29
N ALA A 300 26.64 -2.94 -25.25
CA ALA A 300 25.90 -2.92 -26.52
C ALA A 300 24.39 -3.03 -26.29
N LEU A 301 23.95 -3.87 -25.33
CA LEU A 301 22.54 -4.00 -24.97
C LEU A 301 21.98 -2.69 -24.39
N LEU A 302 22.68 -2.08 -23.43
CA LEU A 302 22.25 -0.82 -22.82
C LEU A 302 22.27 0.34 -23.82
N HIS A 303 23.29 0.39 -24.68
CA HIS A 303 23.35 1.32 -25.80
C HIS A 303 22.14 1.18 -26.72
N GLY A 304 21.80 -0.04 -27.13
CA GLY A 304 20.61 -0.31 -27.93
C GLY A 304 19.31 0.15 -27.26
N MET A 305 19.18 -0.05 -25.94
CA MET A 305 18.02 0.45 -25.18
C MET A 305 17.94 1.97 -25.20
N VAL A 306 19.05 2.69 -25.02
CA VAL A 306 19.09 4.16 -25.05
C VAL A 306 18.81 4.71 -26.46
N VAL A 307 19.38 4.10 -27.51
CA VAL A 307 19.08 4.45 -28.91
C VAL A 307 17.59 4.26 -29.22
N GLY A 308 16.95 3.26 -28.62
CA GLY A 308 15.51 3.02 -28.75
C GLY A 308 14.61 4.02 -28.02
N MET A 309 15.16 4.97 -27.23
CA MET A 309 14.36 5.98 -26.53
C MET A 309 13.98 7.12 -27.48
N SER A 310 12.70 7.19 -27.85
CA SER A 310 12.24 8.20 -28.81
C SER A 310 12.21 9.61 -28.19
N LEU A 311 12.97 10.55 -28.77
CA LEU A 311 12.94 11.98 -28.39
C LEU A 311 11.60 12.68 -28.66
N ASN A 312 10.67 12.02 -29.34
CA ASN A 312 9.30 12.51 -29.52
C ASN A 312 8.38 12.12 -28.33
N ASN A 313 8.80 11.16 -27.50
CA ASN A 313 8.04 10.76 -26.32
C ASN A 313 8.11 11.86 -25.23
N PHE A 314 6.97 12.22 -24.69
CA PHE A 314 6.85 13.33 -23.72
C PHE A 314 7.59 13.09 -22.39
N VAL A 315 7.83 11.84 -22.01
CA VAL A 315 8.62 11.46 -20.81
C VAL A 315 10.13 11.46 -21.11
N VAL A 316 10.51 11.12 -22.34
CA VAL A 316 11.92 11.10 -22.79
C VAL A 316 12.42 12.51 -23.08
N ARG A 317 11.56 13.40 -23.59
CA ARG A 317 11.88 14.79 -23.96
C ARG A 317 12.63 15.59 -22.88
N PRO A 318 12.19 15.61 -21.60
CA PRO A 318 12.92 16.28 -20.52
C PRO A 318 14.35 15.74 -20.30
N GLN A 319 14.58 14.46 -20.59
CA GLN A 319 15.88 13.79 -20.43
C GLN A 319 16.71 13.77 -21.73
N ARG A 320 16.33 14.55 -22.75
CA ARG A 320 16.96 14.57 -24.09
C ARG A 320 18.49 14.66 -24.05
N ARG A 321 19.04 15.54 -23.19
CA ARG A 321 20.49 15.73 -23.06
C ARG A 321 21.23 14.43 -22.74
N TRP A 322 20.60 13.59 -21.90
CA TRP A 322 21.17 12.31 -21.46
C TRP A 322 21.02 11.25 -22.54
N VAL A 323 19.85 11.20 -23.19
CA VAL A 323 19.59 10.26 -24.28
C VAL A 323 20.54 10.52 -25.46
N GLU A 324 20.72 11.77 -25.88
CA GLU A 324 21.61 12.12 -26.99
C GLU A 324 23.09 11.82 -26.68
N ALA A 325 23.53 12.06 -25.44
CA ALA A 325 24.90 11.77 -25.00
C ALA A 325 25.18 10.26 -24.97
N TRP A 326 24.27 9.47 -24.41
CA TRP A 326 24.43 8.03 -24.22
C TRP A 326 23.92 7.18 -25.39
N ALA A 327 23.32 7.79 -26.41
CA ALA A 327 23.10 7.16 -27.71
C ALA A 327 24.39 7.02 -28.53
N GLN A 328 25.48 7.69 -28.12
CA GLN A 328 26.79 7.55 -28.77
C GLN A 328 27.51 6.28 -28.29
N PRO A 329 28.01 5.40 -29.19
CA PRO A 329 28.73 4.20 -28.79
C PRO A 329 29.96 4.48 -27.92
N ASP A 330 30.64 5.61 -28.16
CA ASP A 330 31.83 6.01 -27.42
C ASP A 330 31.56 6.27 -25.93
N ALA A 331 30.35 6.70 -25.56
CA ALA A 331 29.96 6.96 -24.17
C ALA A 331 30.05 5.69 -23.31
N TRP A 332 29.91 4.51 -23.92
CA TRP A 332 29.91 3.23 -23.22
C TRP A 332 31.29 2.60 -23.07
N LYS A 333 32.36 3.16 -23.66
CA LYS A 333 33.68 2.51 -23.70
C LYS A 333 34.35 2.39 -22.33
N ARG A 334 34.35 3.47 -21.54
CA ARG A 334 34.91 3.53 -20.17
C ARG A 334 34.21 4.63 -19.36
N PRO A 335 32.92 4.45 -19.01
CA PRO A 335 32.21 5.42 -18.22
C PRO A 335 32.74 5.45 -16.77
N SER A 336 32.77 6.63 -16.15
CA SER A 336 33.07 6.75 -14.72
C SER A 336 31.91 6.22 -13.86
N ALA A 337 32.18 5.94 -12.58
CA ALA A 337 31.14 5.53 -11.64
C ALA A 337 30.04 6.60 -11.49
N GLU A 338 30.43 7.89 -11.51
CA GLU A 338 29.50 9.03 -11.48
C GLU A 338 28.61 9.04 -12.73
N GLN A 339 29.20 8.85 -13.91
CA GLN A 339 28.49 8.77 -15.19
C GLN A 339 27.48 7.62 -15.22
N LEU A 340 27.83 6.45 -14.68
CA LEU A 340 26.89 5.32 -14.56
C LEU A 340 25.74 5.62 -13.59
N ALA A 341 26.01 6.32 -12.49
CA ALA A 341 24.97 6.74 -11.53
C ALA A 341 24.00 7.75 -12.14
N GLU A 342 24.52 8.70 -12.94
CA GLU A 342 23.69 9.66 -13.68
C GLU A 342 22.79 8.94 -14.70
N VAL A 343 23.32 7.95 -15.43
CA VAL A 343 22.53 7.13 -16.36
C VAL A 343 21.46 6.33 -15.64
N ALA A 344 21.77 5.74 -14.48
CA ALA A 344 20.80 5.03 -13.66
C ALA A 344 19.66 5.96 -13.21
N SER A 345 19.98 7.19 -12.78
CA SER A 345 19.00 8.18 -12.34
C SER A 345 18.11 8.69 -13.47
N HIS A 346 18.71 9.02 -14.62
CA HIS A 346 18.03 9.75 -15.69
C HIS A 346 17.40 8.87 -16.78
N LEU A 347 17.97 7.68 -17.04
CA LEU A 347 17.60 6.86 -18.21
C LEU A 347 16.91 5.54 -17.87
N SER A 348 17.15 4.96 -16.69
CA SER A 348 16.70 3.59 -16.36
C SER A 348 15.19 3.37 -16.39
N GLY A 349 14.39 4.40 -16.12
CA GLY A 349 12.93 4.36 -16.12
C GLY A 349 12.26 4.81 -17.43
N LEU A 350 13.04 5.17 -18.46
CA LEU A 350 12.49 5.74 -19.68
C LEU A 350 11.95 4.67 -20.65
N PRO A 351 10.85 4.96 -21.38
CA PRO A 351 10.32 4.03 -22.37
C PRO A 351 11.27 3.91 -23.57
N THR A 352 11.52 2.68 -23.99
CA THR A 352 12.34 2.34 -25.17
C THR A 352 11.58 1.47 -26.16
N ALA A 353 11.90 1.58 -27.45
CA ALA A 353 11.39 0.72 -28.51
C ALA A 353 11.97 -0.70 -28.46
N VAL A 354 13.07 -0.92 -27.74
CA VAL A 354 13.64 -2.25 -27.52
C VAL A 354 12.80 -2.98 -26.47
N ARG A 355 11.91 -3.87 -26.92
CA ARG A 355 11.02 -4.64 -26.04
C ARG A 355 11.44 -6.10 -25.98
N ASP A 356 11.44 -6.61 -24.75
CA ASP A 356 11.41 -8.03 -24.46
C ASP A 356 10.05 -8.32 -23.83
N GLU A 357 9.18 -9.00 -24.57
CA GLU A 357 7.81 -9.33 -24.16
C GLU A 357 7.78 -10.60 -23.29
N ASP A 358 8.90 -11.34 -23.18
CA ASP A 358 8.98 -12.55 -22.36
C ASP A 358 9.27 -12.19 -20.89
N GLU A 359 8.21 -12.15 -20.07
CA GLU A 359 8.32 -11.82 -18.64
C GLU A 359 9.16 -12.83 -17.87
N ASP A 360 8.99 -14.13 -18.15
CA ASP A 360 9.68 -15.20 -17.44
C ASP A 360 11.19 -15.16 -17.75
N ALA A 361 11.55 -14.90 -19.01
CA ALA A 361 12.93 -14.66 -19.41
C ALA A 361 13.55 -13.42 -18.72
N LYS A 362 12.80 -12.32 -18.55
CA LYS A 362 13.27 -11.13 -17.82
C LYS A 362 13.47 -11.39 -16.33
N ARG A 363 12.59 -12.18 -15.70
CA ARG A 363 12.73 -12.57 -14.29
C ARG A 363 13.96 -13.45 -14.10
N PHE A 364 14.20 -14.39 -15.02
CA PHE A 364 15.40 -15.20 -15.02
C PHE A 364 16.67 -14.37 -15.24
N ASP A 365 16.66 -13.43 -16.18
CA ASP A 365 17.76 -12.48 -16.37
C ASP A 365 18.07 -11.71 -15.07
N ALA A 366 17.05 -11.29 -14.32
CA ALA A 366 17.24 -10.56 -13.07
C ALA A 366 17.84 -11.44 -11.97
N LEU A 367 17.42 -12.71 -11.90
CA LEU A 367 18.01 -13.71 -11.00
C LEU A 367 19.49 -13.97 -11.35
N MET A 368 19.79 -14.19 -12.62
CA MET A 368 21.15 -14.46 -13.08
C MET A 368 22.07 -13.25 -12.90
N LEU A 369 21.62 -12.04 -13.26
CA LEU A 369 22.37 -10.80 -13.01
C LEU A 369 22.61 -10.58 -11.52
N GLY A 370 21.60 -10.81 -10.67
CA GLY A 370 21.78 -10.75 -9.22
C GLY A 370 22.83 -11.76 -8.71
N THR A 371 22.83 -12.98 -9.26
CA THR A 371 23.82 -14.02 -8.92
C THR A 371 25.23 -13.62 -9.36
N GLN A 372 25.37 -13.07 -10.56
CA GLN A 372 26.63 -12.54 -11.08
C GLN A 372 27.19 -11.41 -10.21
N LEU A 373 26.34 -10.45 -9.81
CA LEU A 373 26.73 -9.34 -8.94
C LEU A 373 27.11 -9.84 -7.54
N ALA A 374 26.33 -10.75 -6.95
CA ALA A 374 26.63 -11.35 -5.65
C ALA A 374 27.97 -12.11 -5.68
N LEU A 375 28.26 -12.84 -6.76
CA LEU A 375 29.54 -13.51 -6.96
C LEU A 375 30.70 -12.50 -7.02
N LEU A 376 30.57 -11.46 -7.85
CA LEU A 376 31.62 -10.44 -8.02
C LEU A 376 31.91 -9.66 -6.72
N ARG A 377 30.91 -9.54 -5.85
CA ARG A 377 31.00 -8.84 -4.56
C ARG A 377 31.30 -9.73 -3.37
N SER A 378 31.31 -11.05 -3.56
CA SER A 378 31.41 -12.02 -2.47
C SER A 378 30.31 -11.82 -1.42
N GLU A 379 29.06 -11.58 -1.86
CA GLU A 379 27.91 -11.36 -0.97
C GLU A 379 27.37 -12.69 -0.40
N PRO A 380 26.89 -12.71 0.86
CA PRO A 380 26.28 -13.89 1.47
C PRO A 380 24.97 -14.31 0.78
N ALA A 381 24.33 -13.40 0.05
CA ALA A 381 23.14 -13.67 -0.73
C ALA A 381 23.36 -14.67 -1.88
N LEU A 382 24.62 -14.94 -2.26
CA LEU A 382 24.97 -15.87 -3.34
C LEU A 382 24.39 -17.27 -3.10
N ALA A 383 24.51 -17.82 -1.88
CA ALA A 383 24.00 -19.16 -1.55
C ALA A 383 22.49 -19.28 -1.83
N ARG A 384 21.70 -18.28 -1.38
CA ARG A 384 20.26 -18.25 -1.62
C ARG A 384 19.91 -18.10 -3.11
N LEU A 385 20.71 -17.33 -3.86
CA LEU A 385 20.49 -17.13 -5.29
C LEU A 385 20.86 -18.39 -6.10
N GLN A 386 21.94 -19.07 -5.72
CA GLN A 386 22.33 -20.37 -6.24
C GLN A 386 21.19 -21.38 -6.09
N THR A 387 20.62 -21.55 -4.89
CA THR A 387 19.50 -22.50 -4.67
C THR A 387 18.34 -22.25 -5.62
N LYS A 388 17.99 -20.97 -5.87
CA LYS A 388 16.93 -20.62 -6.82
C LYS A 388 17.25 -20.96 -8.27
N VAL A 389 18.52 -20.80 -8.67
CA VAL A 389 18.97 -21.18 -10.02
C VAL A 389 18.98 -22.70 -10.17
N GLN A 390 19.42 -23.44 -9.14
CA GLN A 390 19.39 -24.91 -9.09
C GLN A 390 17.96 -25.45 -9.18
N GLN A 391 16.99 -24.83 -8.49
CA GLN A 391 15.58 -25.19 -8.58
C GLN A 391 15.03 -25.03 -10.01
N LEU A 392 15.28 -23.89 -10.66
CA LEU A 392 14.86 -23.68 -12.04
C LEU A 392 15.52 -24.67 -13.01
N ALA A 393 16.79 -25.01 -12.78
CA ALA A 393 17.48 -26.04 -13.56
C ALA A 393 16.86 -27.43 -13.33
N SER A 394 16.51 -27.77 -12.09
CA SER A 394 15.86 -29.05 -11.73
C SER A 394 14.50 -29.18 -12.41
N SER A 395 13.66 -28.14 -12.39
CA SER A 395 12.39 -28.13 -13.12
C SER A 395 12.57 -28.25 -14.65
N LEU A 396 13.69 -27.78 -15.20
CA LEU A 396 14.00 -28.03 -16.61
C LEU A 396 14.43 -29.49 -16.87
N LEU A 397 15.06 -30.18 -15.91
CA LEU A 397 15.43 -31.60 -16.06
C LEU A 397 14.20 -32.49 -16.19
N GLU A 398 13.12 -32.19 -15.48
CA GLU A 398 11.84 -32.90 -15.61
C GLU A 398 11.29 -32.87 -17.04
N LEU A 399 11.67 -31.84 -17.81
CA LEU A 399 11.30 -31.64 -19.21
C LEU A 399 12.34 -32.20 -20.20
N ALA A 400 13.19 -33.15 -19.79
CA ALA A 400 14.21 -33.77 -20.66
C ALA A 400 13.66 -34.46 -21.92
N ASN A 401 12.35 -34.75 -21.95
CA ASN A 401 11.65 -35.24 -23.12
C ASN A 401 11.44 -34.16 -24.21
N VAL A 402 11.49 -32.87 -23.87
CA VAL A 402 11.34 -31.74 -24.81
C VAL A 402 12.63 -31.54 -25.63
N PRO A 403 12.56 -31.49 -26.98
CA PRO A 403 13.76 -31.40 -27.83
C PRO A 403 14.70 -30.23 -27.52
N SER A 404 14.16 -29.03 -27.26
CA SER A 404 14.94 -27.83 -26.94
C SER A 404 15.60 -27.88 -25.56
N VAL A 405 15.02 -28.62 -24.61
CA VAL A 405 15.62 -28.87 -23.29
C VAL A 405 16.73 -29.91 -23.42
N ARG A 406 16.48 -30.98 -24.18
CA ARG A 406 17.44 -32.05 -24.44
C ARG A 406 18.75 -31.55 -25.07
N GLU A 407 18.67 -30.55 -25.93
CA GLU A 407 19.85 -29.90 -26.54
C GLU A 407 20.81 -29.28 -25.50
N HIS A 408 20.29 -28.91 -24.33
CA HIS A 408 21.04 -28.28 -23.26
C HIS A 408 21.12 -29.13 -21.99
N LEU A 409 20.71 -30.41 -22.04
CA LEU A 409 20.58 -31.29 -20.88
C LEU A 409 21.84 -31.36 -20.01
N LEU A 410 23.00 -31.55 -20.63
CA LEU A 410 24.29 -31.60 -19.90
C LEU A 410 24.58 -30.32 -19.11
N LEU A 411 24.19 -29.16 -19.64
CA LEU A 411 24.35 -27.88 -18.94
C LEU A 411 23.32 -27.75 -17.82
N ILE A 412 22.09 -28.19 -18.04
CA ILE A 412 21.02 -28.15 -17.05
C ILE A 412 21.38 -29.05 -15.86
N GLU A 413 21.86 -30.27 -16.12
CA GLU A 413 22.34 -31.22 -15.09
C GLU A 413 23.50 -30.62 -14.29
N ALA A 414 24.46 -29.99 -14.98
CA ALA A 414 25.57 -29.33 -14.32
C ALA A 414 25.09 -28.16 -13.42
N VAL A 415 24.22 -27.27 -13.92
CA VAL A 415 23.72 -26.12 -13.16
C VAL A 415 22.86 -26.55 -11.96
N ALA A 416 22.14 -27.68 -12.06
CA ALA A 416 21.38 -28.24 -10.94
C ALA A 416 22.28 -28.83 -9.84
N GLY A 417 23.40 -29.47 -10.22
CA GLY A 417 24.31 -30.13 -9.28
C GLY A 417 25.27 -29.19 -8.53
N ASP A 418 25.62 -29.54 -7.29
CA ASP A 418 26.48 -28.73 -6.42
C ASP A 418 27.93 -28.60 -6.91
N GLU A 419 28.45 -29.59 -7.64
CA GLU A 419 29.84 -29.58 -8.14
C GLU A 419 30.13 -28.38 -9.04
N TRP A 420 29.16 -27.97 -9.87
CA TRP A 420 29.30 -26.83 -10.78
C TRP A 420 29.44 -25.48 -10.04
N TRP A 421 28.93 -25.42 -8.81
CA TRP A 421 28.90 -24.19 -8.00
C TRP A 421 30.16 -23.98 -7.15
N GLN A 422 30.98 -25.02 -6.95
CA GLN A 422 32.20 -24.93 -6.13
C GLN A 422 33.21 -23.91 -6.67
N ASP A 423 33.40 -23.88 -8.00
CA ASP A 423 34.33 -23.00 -8.71
C ASP A 423 33.60 -22.14 -9.77
N VAL A 424 32.36 -21.72 -9.48
CA VAL A 424 31.54 -21.00 -10.45
C VAL A 424 32.17 -19.66 -10.84
N THR A 425 32.25 -19.40 -12.14
CA THR A 425 32.79 -18.15 -12.70
C THR A 425 31.69 -17.28 -13.30
N LEU A 426 31.97 -15.98 -13.47
CA LEU A 426 31.07 -15.06 -14.16
C LEU A 426 30.72 -15.56 -15.58
N SER A 427 31.72 -16.12 -16.28
CA SER A 427 31.56 -16.69 -17.62
C SER A 427 30.63 -17.90 -17.64
N MET A 428 30.70 -18.75 -16.62
CA MET A 428 29.80 -19.90 -16.48
C MET A 428 28.35 -19.44 -16.26
N LEU A 429 28.13 -18.49 -15.35
CA LEU A 429 26.80 -17.91 -15.09
C LEU A 429 26.22 -17.23 -16.34
N GLU A 430 27.02 -16.48 -17.09
CA GLU A 430 26.56 -15.82 -18.30
C GLU A 430 26.24 -16.80 -19.43
N GLN A 431 27.00 -17.88 -19.58
CA GLN A 431 26.68 -18.95 -20.52
C GLN A 431 25.38 -19.67 -20.13
N ALA A 432 25.18 -19.95 -18.84
CA ALA A 432 23.93 -20.52 -18.32
C ALA A 432 22.75 -19.58 -18.60
N ARG A 433 22.89 -18.27 -18.33
CA ARG A 433 21.86 -17.27 -18.63
C ARG A 433 21.46 -17.30 -20.11
N ARG A 434 22.43 -17.23 -21.03
CA ARG A 434 22.16 -17.19 -22.48
C ARG A 434 21.45 -18.44 -23.00
N LYS A 435 21.88 -19.62 -22.56
CA LYS A 435 21.37 -20.92 -23.05
C LYS A 435 20.04 -21.32 -22.41
N LEU A 436 19.83 -20.99 -21.13
CA LEU A 436 18.64 -21.42 -20.40
C LEU A 436 17.48 -20.42 -20.47
N ARG A 437 17.75 -19.13 -20.73
CA ARG A 437 16.72 -18.07 -20.74
C ARG A 437 15.48 -18.41 -21.56
N ALA A 438 15.65 -18.92 -22.77
CA ALA A 438 14.52 -19.23 -23.66
C ALA A 438 13.74 -20.49 -23.24
N LEU A 439 14.32 -21.32 -22.36
CA LEU A 439 13.71 -22.55 -21.87
C LEU A 439 12.87 -22.31 -20.62
N ILE A 440 13.16 -21.27 -19.82
CA ILE A 440 12.46 -21.00 -18.55
C ILE A 440 10.95 -20.90 -18.70
N LYS A 441 10.46 -20.34 -19.82
CA LYS A 441 9.02 -20.27 -20.13
C LYS A 441 8.34 -21.65 -20.30
N LEU A 442 9.11 -22.72 -20.47
CA LEU A 442 8.62 -24.09 -20.57
C LEU A 442 8.37 -24.71 -19.20
N ILE A 443 8.99 -24.18 -18.15
CA ILE A 443 8.68 -24.55 -16.77
C ILE A 443 7.25 -24.10 -16.55
N GLU A 444 6.33 -25.07 -16.43
CA GLU A 444 5.01 -24.76 -15.91
C GLU A 444 5.22 -24.08 -14.57
N LYS A 445 4.62 -22.90 -14.37
CA LYS A 445 4.72 -22.18 -13.10
C LYS A 445 4.29 -23.18 -12.04
N SER A 446 5.25 -23.74 -11.30
CA SER A 446 4.97 -24.75 -10.30
C SER A 446 3.96 -24.11 -9.37
N SER A 447 2.71 -24.55 -9.51
CA SER A 447 1.69 -24.12 -8.57
C SER A 447 2.14 -24.80 -7.30
N ARG A 448 2.66 -24.02 -6.33
CA ARG A 448 2.90 -24.53 -4.99
C ARG A 448 1.74 -25.44 -4.65
N LYS A 449 2.07 -26.67 -4.27
CA LYS A 449 1.08 -27.69 -3.98
C LYS A 449 0.11 -27.12 -2.96
N VAL A 450 -1.16 -27.35 -3.23
CA VAL A 450 -2.20 -26.88 -2.32
C VAL A 450 -2.22 -27.82 -1.14
N VAL A 451 -2.11 -27.24 0.04
CA VAL A 451 -2.08 -27.99 1.30
C VAL A 451 -3.37 -27.67 2.06
N TYR A 452 -4.04 -28.71 2.54
CA TYR A 452 -5.23 -28.60 3.37
C TYR A 452 -4.89 -29.10 4.77
N THR A 453 -5.26 -28.34 5.79
CA THR A 453 -4.92 -28.63 7.18
C THR A 453 -6.16 -28.56 8.06
N GLU A 454 -6.10 -29.16 9.25
CA GLU A 454 -7.19 -29.12 10.23
C GLU A 454 -6.71 -28.56 11.59
N PHE A 455 -5.65 -27.76 11.55
CA PHE A 455 -5.04 -27.17 12.75
C PHE A 455 -5.99 -26.22 13.47
N GLU A 456 -5.98 -26.24 14.80
CA GLU A 456 -6.80 -25.40 15.65
C GLU A 456 -6.33 -23.93 15.57
N ASP A 457 -7.14 -23.07 14.95
CA ASP A 457 -6.90 -21.64 14.84
C ASP A 457 -7.49 -20.89 16.04
N ALA A 458 -6.84 -19.84 16.51
CA ALA A 458 -7.37 -19.06 17.63
C ALA A 458 -8.17 -17.86 17.10
N ILE A 459 -9.43 -17.74 17.53
CA ILE A 459 -10.24 -16.53 17.35
C ILE A 459 -10.06 -15.63 18.58
N GLY A 460 -9.51 -14.44 18.39
CA GLY A 460 -9.36 -13.44 19.45
C GLY A 460 -10.66 -12.67 19.71
N GLU A 461 -10.56 -11.60 20.49
CA GLU A 461 -11.71 -10.79 20.86
C GLU A 461 -12.34 -10.10 19.65
N THR A 462 -13.61 -10.42 19.38
CA THR A 462 -14.39 -9.78 18.32
C THR A 462 -14.88 -8.42 18.81
N ALA A 463 -14.51 -7.36 18.10
CA ALA A 463 -14.84 -5.98 18.49
C ALA A 463 -15.51 -5.22 17.35
N GLU A 464 -16.54 -4.43 17.68
CA GLU A 464 -17.04 -3.39 16.76
C GLU A 464 -16.02 -2.25 16.70
N VAL A 465 -15.64 -1.89 15.48
CA VAL A 465 -14.65 -0.84 15.22
C VAL A 465 -15.35 0.33 14.56
N ASN A 466 -15.00 1.55 14.96
CA ASN A 466 -15.45 2.73 14.25
C ASN A 466 -14.70 2.82 12.92
N LEU A 467 -15.41 2.58 11.82
CA LEU A 467 -14.88 2.74 10.47
C LEU A 467 -15.08 4.20 10.05
N PRO A 468 -14.03 5.02 9.94
CA PRO A 468 -14.17 6.38 9.47
C PRO A 468 -14.74 6.36 8.04
N LEU A 469 -16.00 6.80 7.90
CA LEU A 469 -16.74 6.85 6.62
C LEU A 469 -16.26 7.95 5.68
N VAL A 470 -15.19 8.64 6.06
CA VAL A 470 -14.57 9.72 5.33
C VAL A 470 -13.90 9.15 4.09
N ALA A 471 -14.66 9.08 3.01
CA ALA A 471 -14.18 8.64 1.70
C ALA A 471 -12.94 9.44 1.24
N SER A 472 -12.71 10.65 1.78
CA SER A 472 -11.55 11.47 1.42
C SER A 472 -10.92 12.26 2.57
N ALA A 473 -10.20 11.59 3.48
CA ALA A 473 -9.15 12.25 4.26
C ALA A 473 -8.17 13.06 3.36
N VAL A 474 -8.03 12.64 2.10
CA VAL A 474 -7.24 13.32 1.06
C VAL A 474 -7.88 14.64 0.59
N ASP A 475 -9.21 14.76 0.55
CA ASP A 475 -9.86 15.99 0.06
C ASP A 475 -9.88 17.06 1.14
N TYR A 476 -10.07 16.70 2.42
CA TYR A 476 -10.02 17.68 3.51
C TYR A 476 -8.63 18.27 3.72
N GLU A 477 -7.57 17.44 3.64
CA GLU A 477 -6.18 17.95 3.68
C GLU A 477 -5.85 18.82 2.45
N ARG A 478 -6.43 18.53 1.28
CA ARG A 478 -6.31 19.38 0.09
C ARG A 478 -7.10 20.68 0.20
N PHE A 479 -8.31 20.65 0.77
CA PHE A 479 -9.07 21.85 1.12
C PHE A 479 -8.24 22.73 2.07
N ARG A 480 -7.67 22.14 3.13
CA ARG A 480 -6.82 22.85 4.09
C ARG A 480 -5.62 23.51 3.40
N ALA A 481 -4.94 22.79 2.49
CA ALA A 481 -3.82 23.33 1.72
C ALA A 481 -4.23 24.47 0.78
N LYS A 482 -5.37 24.34 0.08
CA LYS A 482 -5.91 25.39 -0.81
C LYS A 482 -6.36 26.62 -0.05
N ALA A 483 -7.14 26.42 1.02
CA ALA A 483 -7.57 27.48 1.92
C ALA A 483 -6.35 28.24 2.45
N LYS A 484 -5.28 27.53 2.86
CA LYS A 484 -4.02 28.18 3.28
C LYS A 484 -3.41 29.08 2.21
N VAL A 485 -3.29 28.61 0.96
CA VAL A 485 -2.72 29.40 -0.14
C VAL A 485 -3.62 30.60 -0.48
N PHE A 486 -4.93 30.36 -0.59
CA PHE A 486 -5.91 31.38 -0.95
C PHE A 486 -6.01 32.49 0.11
N LEU A 487 -6.11 32.12 1.39
CA LEU A 487 -6.24 33.08 2.48
C LEU A 487 -4.95 33.90 2.66
N ARG A 488 -3.77 33.32 2.43
CA ARG A 488 -2.50 34.06 2.41
C ARG A 488 -2.39 35.05 1.24
N ALA A 489 -3.03 34.75 0.10
CA ALA A 489 -3.10 35.68 -1.03
C ALA A 489 -4.08 36.86 -0.80
N HIS A 490 -4.97 36.74 0.19
CA HIS A 490 -6.00 37.73 0.52
C HIS A 490 -5.83 38.31 1.94
N GLU A 491 -4.59 38.42 2.43
CA GLU A 491 -4.27 39.00 3.75
C GLU A 491 -4.67 40.48 3.89
N ASP A 492 -5.00 41.15 2.79
CA ASP A 492 -5.51 42.52 2.74
C ASP A 492 -6.98 42.65 3.19
N ARG A 493 -7.71 41.53 3.29
CA ARG A 493 -9.09 41.51 3.81
C ARG A 493 -9.13 41.90 5.29
N LEU A 494 -10.06 42.79 5.64
CA LEU A 494 -10.14 43.36 6.99
C LEU A 494 -10.37 42.29 8.07
N ALA A 495 -11.24 41.31 7.81
CA ALA A 495 -11.53 40.24 8.75
C ALA A 495 -10.30 39.34 9.02
N LEU A 496 -9.52 38.99 7.99
CA LEU A 496 -8.26 38.25 8.14
C LEU A 496 -7.20 39.07 8.87
N HIS A 497 -7.09 40.37 8.56
CA HIS A 497 -6.16 41.26 9.25
C HIS A 497 -6.48 41.39 10.75
N LYS A 498 -7.76 41.51 11.12
CA LYS A 498 -8.20 41.51 12.51
C LYS A 498 -7.90 40.16 13.19
N LEU A 499 -8.21 39.05 12.52
CA LEU A 499 -7.96 37.69 13.02
C LEU A 499 -6.47 37.46 13.34
N ARG A 500 -5.58 37.83 12.42
CA ARG A 500 -4.12 37.68 12.60
C ARG A 500 -3.56 38.56 13.70
N ARG A 501 -4.13 39.75 13.91
CA ARG A 501 -3.71 40.66 14.99
C ARG A 501 -4.39 40.38 16.33
N ASN A 502 -5.11 39.26 16.44
CA ASN A 502 -5.90 38.89 17.61
C ASN A 502 -6.84 40.00 18.10
N GLN A 503 -7.46 40.72 17.16
CA GLN A 503 -8.46 41.74 17.48
C GLN A 503 -9.86 41.12 17.59
N PRO A 504 -10.76 41.70 18.40
CA PRO A 504 -12.13 41.21 18.50
C PRO A 504 -12.83 41.19 17.13
N LEU A 505 -13.46 40.06 16.82
CA LEU A 505 -14.21 39.86 15.59
C LEU A 505 -15.70 40.16 15.81
N THR A 506 -16.32 40.86 14.87
CA THR A 506 -17.76 41.09 14.85
C THR A 506 -18.47 39.97 14.09
N ALA A 507 -19.80 39.85 14.24
CA ALA A 507 -20.60 38.89 13.47
C ALA A 507 -20.41 39.05 11.94
N THR A 508 -20.23 40.27 11.46
CA THR A 508 -19.93 40.55 10.05
C THR A 508 -18.54 40.03 9.63
N ASP A 509 -17.54 40.17 10.51
CA ASP A 509 -16.20 39.64 10.24
C ASP A 509 -16.24 38.09 10.18
N LEU A 510 -17.03 37.43 11.02
CA LEU A 510 -17.22 35.98 11.00
C LEU A 510 -17.88 35.49 9.70
N GLN A 511 -18.90 36.20 9.23
CA GLN A 511 -19.55 35.90 7.94
C GLN A 511 -18.58 36.09 6.76
N GLU A 512 -17.73 37.11 6.79
CA GLU A 512 -16.70 37.32 5.76
C GLU A 512 -15.65 36.20 5.79
N LEU A 513 -15.20 35.77 6.96
CA LEU A 513 -14.25 34.67 7.11
C LEU A 513 -14.79 33.34 6.58
N GLU A 514 -16.07 33.06 6.82
CA GLU A 514 -16.77 31.89 6.29
C GLU A 514 -16.94 31.98 4.76
N ALA A 515 -17.33 33.15 4.24
CA ALA A 515 -17.40 33.39 2.79
C ALA A 515 -16.04 33.18 2.10
N LEU A 516 -14.94 33.60 2.72
CA LEU A 516 -13.59 33.38 2.18
C LEU A 516 -13.20 31.90 2.09
N LEU A 517 -13.73 31.04 2.96
CA LEU A 517 -13.51 29.59 2.86
C LEU A 517 -14.27 28.97 1.69
N TYR A 518 -15.50 29.43 1.43
CA TYR A 518 -16.24 29.04 0.22
C TYR A 518 -15.54 29.53 -1.05
N GLU A 519 -15.05 30.78 -1.07
CA GLU A 519 -14.27 31.31 -2.19
C GLU A 519 -12.95 30.53 -2.41
N ALA A 520 -12.35 30.00 -1.33
CA ALA A 520 -11.20 29.11 -1.41
C ALA A 520 -11.53 27.69 -1.92
N GLY A 521 -12.80 27.41 -2.23
CA GLY A 521 -13.28 26.13 -2.73
C GLY A 521 -13.68 25.13 -1.65
N GLY A 522 -13.99 25.59 -0.44
CA GLY A 522 -14.58 24.75 0.62
C GLY A 522 -16.06 24.47 0.39
N SER A 523 -16.48 23.25 0.69
CA SER A 523 -17.90 22.85 0.73
C SER A 523 -18.51 23.08 2.12
N ASP A 524 -19.83 22.97 2.23
CA ASP A 524 -20.53 22.98 3.53
C ASP A 524 -20.00 21.89 4.47
N SER A 525 -19.67 20.71 3.92
CA SER A 525 -19.11 19.60 4.67
C SER A 525 -17.71 19.91 5.21
N ASP A 526 -16.86 20.58 4.42
CA ASP A 526 -15.50 20.97 4.82
C ASP A 526 -15.53 21.99 5.96
N ILE A 527 -16.44 22.97 5.87
CA ILE A 527 -16.57 24.03 6.88
C ILE A 527 -17.19 23.48 8.15
N ALA A 528 -18.21 22.62 8.05
CA ALA A 528 -18.77 21.90 9.20
C ALA A 528 -17.68 21.07 9.88
N ARG A 529 -16.87 20.35 9.10
CA ARG A 529 -15.75 19.56 9.61
C ARG A 529 -14.69 20.43 10.30
N ALA A 530 -14.34 21.57 9.72
CA ALA A 530 -13.42 22.53 10.34
C ALA A 530 -13.92 23.03 11.71
N ARG A 531 -15.24 23.21 11.87
CA ARG A 531 -15.87 23.57 13.15
C ARG A 531 -15.87 22.45 14.18
N THR A 532 -15.80 21.18 13.75
CA THR A 532 -15.72 20.03 14.67
C THR A 532 -14.30 19.70 15.11
N LEU A 533 -13.32 19.87 14.21
CA LEU A 533 -11.91 19.55 14.49
C LEU A 533 -11.18 20.65 15.26
N HIS A 534 -11.70 21.88 15.22
CA HIS A 534 -11.16 23.03 15.94
C HIS A 534 -12.21 23.64 16.86
N THR A 535 -11.76 24.31 17.93
CA THR A 535 -12.64 24.97 18.90
C THR A 535 -13.59 25.99 18.26
N SER A 536 -13.15 26.65 17.19
CA SER A 536 -13.97 27.57 16.40
C SER A 536 -13.43 27.76 14.99
N LEU A 537 -14.29 28.27 14.09
CA LEU A 537 -13.90 28.57 12.70
C LEU A 537 -12.77 29.63 12.61
N PRO A 538 -12.77 30.71 13.41
CA PRO A 538 -11.61 31.62 13.52
C PRO A 538 -10.30 30.92 13.87
N VAL A 539 -10.31 29.97 14.82
CA VAL A 539 -9.11 29.23 15.23
C VAL A 539 -8.61 28.35 14.08
N PHE A 540 -9.52 27.70 13.34
CA PHE A 540 -9.16 26.96 12.13
C PHE A 540 -8.49 27.87 11.10
N ILE A 541 -9.11 28.99 10.73
CA ILE A 541 -8.58 29.91 9.73
C ILE A 541 -7.22 30.47 10.18
N ARG A 542 -7.10 30.85 11.45
CA ARG A 542 -5.84 31.32 12.04
C ARG A 542 -4.75 30.26 11.95
N SER A 543 -5.10 28.98 12.08
CA SER A 543 -4.13 27.88 11.91
C SER A 543 -3.55 27.77 10.50
N LEU A 544 -4.22 28.34 9.50
CA LEU A 544 -3.77 28.37 8.11
C LEU A 544 -2.88 29.58 7.83
N VAL A 545 -3.29 30.76 8.30
CA VAL A 545 -2.63 32.04 7.99
C VAL A 545 -1.55 32.45 9.00
N GLY A 546 -1.56 31.89 10.20
CA GLY A 546 -0.63 32.23 11.28
C GLY A 546 -1.00 33.52 12.02
N LEU A 547 -0.43 33.73 13.21
CA LEU A 547 -0.63 34.94 14.01
C LEU A 547 0.36 36.05 13.58
N ASP A 548 -0.03 37.32 13.69
CA ASP A 548 0.88 38.44 13.49
C ASP A 548 1.95 38.44 14.59
N ARG A 549 3.23 38.59 14.19
CA ARG A 549 4.35 38.50 15.15
C ARG A 549 4.27 39.57 16.23
N ALA A 550 3.83 40.79 15.92
CA ALA A 550 3.72 41.84 16.92
C ALA A 550 2.58 41.56 17.90
N ALA A 551 1.47 40.99 17.43
CA ALA A 551 0.38 40.53 18.29
C ALA A 551 0.81 39.36 19.18
N ALA A 552 1.54 38.38 18.63
CA ALA A 552 2.12 37.27 19.37
C ALA A 552 3.08 37.79 20.46
N SER A 553 4.04 38.63 20.11
CA SER A 553 4.99 39.21 21.07
C SER A 553 4.32 40.07 22.15
N ALA A 554 3.26 40.82 21.79
CA ALA A 554 2.51 41.62 22.76
C ALA A 554 1.84 40.76 23.83
N ALA A 555 1.33 39.57 23.47
CA ALA A 555 0.70 38.66 24.43
C ALA A 555 1.66 38.14 25.51
N PHE A 556 2.97 38.09 25.21
CA PHE A 556 4.01 37.65 26.15
C PHE A 556 4.89 38.80 26.65
N ALA A 557 4.58 40.05 26.32
CA ALA A 557 5.41 41.20 26.68
C ALA A 557 5.53 41.38 28.20
N ASP A 558 4.45 41.10 28.95
CA ASP A 558 4.43 41.21 30.41
C ASP A 558 5.36 40.19 31.08
N LEU A 559 5.50 38.99 30.51
CA LEU A 559 6.43 37.96 31.00
C LEU A 559 7.91 38.38 30.85
N VAL A 560 8.21 39.17 29.80
CA VAL A 560 9.53 39.74 29.57
C VAL A 560 9.76 40.99 30.45
N ALA A 561 8.71 41.75 30.75
CA ALA A 561 8.78 42.98 31.54
C ALA A 561 8.84 42.76 33.06
N MET A 562 8.38 41.61 33.57
CA MET A 562 8.31 41.30 35.01
C MET A 562 9.66 40.94 35.66
N GLY A 563 10.77 40.87 34.91
CA GLY A 563 12.10 40.64 35.47
C GLY A 563 13.24 40.71 34.45
N THR A 564 14.50 40.56 34.89
CA THR A 564 15.64 40.34 33.99
C THR A 564 15.58 38.92 33.45
N ALA A 565 14.77 38.69 32.43
CA ALA A 565 14.63 37.39 31.78
C ALA A 565 16.00 36.85 31.34
N SER A 566 16.27 35.58 31.64
CA SER A 566 17.49 34.91 31.22
C SER A 566 17.50 34.66 29.71
N ALA A 567 18.69 34.41 29.14
CA ALA A 567 18.80 34.11 27.71
C ALA A 567 17.93 32.90 27.29
N SER A 568 17.87 31.86 28.13
CA SER A 568 17.03 30.67 27.91
C SER A 568 15.53 30.97 27.98
N GLN A 569 15.10 31.87 28.88
CA GLN A 569 13.70 32.30 28.97
C GLN A 569 13.27 33.13 27.76
N LEU A 570 14.14 34.04 27.28
CA LEU A 570 13.89 34.82 26.07
C LEU A 570 13.84 33.94 24.81
N GLN A 571 14.74 32.96 24.71
CA GLN A 571 14.72 31.99 23.62
C GLN A 571 13.43 31.17 23.62
N PHE A 572 12.99 30.69 24.79
CA PHE A 572 11.75 29.93 24.93
C PHE A 572 10.53 30.74 24.49
N ILE A 573 10.46 32.02 24.89
CA ILE A 573 9.37 32.92 24.47
C ILE A 573 9.43 33.19 22.95
N ASP A 574 10.61 33.38 22.36
CA ASP A 574 10.74 33.59 20.91
C ASP A 574 10.33 32.33 20.12
N GLU A 575 10.63 31.12 20.62
CA GLU A 575 10.14 29.87 20.02
C GLU A 575 8.62 29.76 20.07
N ILE A 576 7.98 30.19 21.17
CA ILE A 576 6.51 30.25 21.26
C ILE A 576 5.95 31.25 20.25
N VAL A 577 6.53 32.45 20.18
CA VAL A 577 6.13 33.51 19.24
C VAL A 577 6.30 33.03 17.79
N GLN A 578 7.41 32.36 17.47
CA GLN A 578 7.66 31.81 16.14
C GLN A 578 6.62 30.75 15.78
N HIS A 579 6.33 29.83 16.71
CA HIS A 579 5.33 28.80 16.49
C HIS A 579 3.93 29.39 16.26
N LEU A 580 3.50 30.34 17.09
CA LEU A 580 2.21 31.02 16.90
C LEU A 580 2.17 31.82 15.59
N THR A 581 3.31 32.39 15.16
CA THR A 581 3.41 33.09 13.87
C THR A 581 3.26 32.13 12.68
N GLU A 582 3.78 30.91 12.79
CA GLU A 582 3.72 29.91 11.71
C GLU A 582 2.41 29.12 11.67
N TYR A 583 1.93 28.68 12.84
CA TYR A 583 0.84 27.73 13.00
C TYR A 583 -0.42 28.34 13.60
N GLY A 584 -0.39 29.61 14.01
CA GLY A 584 -1.56 30.41 14.40
C GLY A 584 -2.19 30.09 15.75
N ALA A 585 -2.08 28.86 16.24
CA ALA A 585 -2.56 28.41 17.53
C ALA A 585 -1.64 27.34 18.10
N MET A 586 -1.63 27.17 19.42
CA MET A 586 -0.79 26.20 20.09
C MET A 586 -1.54 25.62 21.31
N PRO A 587 -1.76 24.30 21.38
CA PRO A 587 -2.29 23.69 22.59
C PRO A 587 -1.23 23.74 23.71
N ALA A 588 -1.67 24.02 24.93
CA ALA A 588 -0.82 24.15 26.12
C ALA A 588 0.16 22.96 26.32
N GLY A 589 -0.28 21.73 26.05
CA GLY A 589 0.54 20.53 26.18
C GLY A 589 1.78 20.50 25.28
N ARG A 590 1.78 21.24 24.16
CA ARG A 590 2.88 21.28 23.19
C ARG A 590 4.18 21.84 23.79
N LEU A 591 4.09 22.66 24.84
CA LEU A 591 5.25 23.20 25.54
C LEU A 591 6.10 22.13 26.23
N TYR A 592 5.58 20.92 26.39
CA TYR A 592 6.27 19.75 26.96
C TYR A 592 6.77 18.76 25.90
N GLU A 593 6.79 19.18 24.63
CA GLU A 593 7.29 18.41 23.50
C GLU A 593 8.43 19.17 22.79
N SER A 594 9.24 18.48 21.98
CA SER A 594 10.26 19.12 21.14
C SER A 594 9.56 20.04 20.10
N PRO A 595 10.08 21.25 19.83
CA PRO A 595 11.41 21.78 20.19
C PRO A 595 11.51 22.43 21.59
N PHE A 596 10.40 22.66 22.29
CA PHE A 596 10.40 23.42 23.55
C PHE A 596 11.16 22.72 24.69
N THR A 597 11.16 21.38 24.70
CA THR A 597 11.95 20.58 25.64
C THR A 597 13.45 20.56 25.34
N ASP A 598 13.88 21.06 24.19
CA ASP A 598 15.29 21.08 23.79
C ASP A 598 16.08 22.16 24.57
N ILE A 599 15.38 23.20 25.05
CA ILE A 599 15.93 24.23 25.93
C ILE A 599 16.04 23.70 27.38
N HIS A 600 15.03 22.98 27.86
CA HIS A 600 15.04 22.34 29.18
C HIS A 600 14.15 21.10 29.23
N ALA A 601 14.64 20.01 29.81
CA ALA A 601 13.98 18.69 29.82
C ALA A 601 12.63 18.64 30.56
N GLN A 602 12.34 19.64 31.40
CA GLN A 602 11.05 19.81 32.09
C GLN A 602 10.15 20.88 31.42
N GLY A 603 10.51 21.32 30.21
CA GLY A 603 9.79 22.36 29.47
C GLY A 603 9.70 23.68 30.27
N PRO A 604 8.52 24.32 30.32
CA PRO A 604 8.35 25.62 30.98
C PRO A 604 8.62 25.57 32.49
N ASP A 605 8.32 24.46 33.17
CA ASP A 605 8.48 24.31 34.63
C ASP A 605 9.94 24.33 35.10
N GLY A 606 10.88 24.04 34.20
CA GLY A 606 12.31 24.13 34.50
C GLY A 606 12.94 25.48 34.17
N LEU A 607 12.24 26.33 33.43
CA LEU A 607 12.73 27.63 32.96
C LEU A 607 12.09 28.80 33.69
N PHE A 608 10.87 28.64 34.18
CA PHE A 608 10.06 29.68 34.81
C PHE A 608 9.61 29.22 36.20
N ASP A 609 9.38 30.16 37.13
CA ASP A 609 8.71 29.81 38.39
C ASP A 609 7.21 29.56 38.16
N ALA A 610 6.54 28.96 39.14
CA ALA A 610 5.13 28.59 39.03
C ALA A 610 4.20 29.77 38.66
N ALA A 611 4.51 30.99 39.10
CA ALA A 611 3.70 32.17 38.78
C ALA A 611 3.88 32.60 37.33
N HIS A 612 5.11 32.54 36.81
CA HIS A 612 5.42 32.81 35.41
C HIS A 612 4.85 31.73 34.47
N VAL A 613 4.91 30.45 34.88
CA VAL A 613 4.28 29.35 34.13
C VAL A 613 2.76 29.56 34.04
N GLU A 614 2.10 29.91 35.15
CA GLU A 614 0.66 30.21 35.16
C GLU A 614 0.32 31.41 34.25
N HIS A 615 1.14 32.47 34.27
CA HIS A 615 0.99 33.61 33.36
C HIS A 615 1.19 33.22 31.89
N LEU A 616 2.12 32.32 31.58
CA LEU A 616 2.37 31.82 30.24
C LEU A 616 1.19 31.04 29.68
N PHE A 617 0.58 30.16 30.48
CA PHE A 617 -0.65 29.46 30.08
C PHE A 617 -1.83 30.42 29.93
N LYS A 618 -2.01 31.40 30.83
CA LYS A 618 -3.04 32.43 30.69
C LYS A 618 -2.86 33.27 29.44
N ALA A 619 -1.62 33.58 29.05
CA ALA A 619 -1.35 34.31 27.82
C ALA A 619 -1.79 33.49 26.59
N LEU A 620 -1.49 32.19 26.55
CA LEU A 620 -1.94 31.27 25.49
C LEU A 620 -3.47 31.14 25.46
N GLU A 621 -4.11 30.94 26.61
CA GLU A 621 -5.58 30.87 26.70
C GLU A 621 -6.25 32.18 26.24
N SER A 622 -5.65 33.34 26.52
CA SER A 622 -6.21 34.63 26.10
C SER A 622 -6.25 34.79 24.57
N LEU A 623 -5.31 34.17 23.86
CA LEU A 623 -5.27 34.14 22.40
C LEU A 623 -6.39 33.28 21.81
N ASP A 624 -6.85 32.25 22.52
CA ASP A 624 -7.94 31.37 22.07
C ASP A 624 -9.33 31.90 22.48
N LEU A 625 -9.45 32.48 23.68
CA LEU A 625 -10.71 32.97 24.25
C LEU A 625 -11.23 34.25 23.57
N GLN A 626 -10.34 35.15 23.12
CA GLN A 626 -10.74 36.38 22.42
C GLN A 626 -11.42 36.11 21.05
N GLN A 627 -11.34 34.87 20.56
CA GLN A 627 -11.94 34.45 19.29
C GLN A 627 -13.25 33.65 19.44
N ALA A 628 -13.67 33.37 20.69
CA ALA A 628 -14.88 32.59 20.99
C ALA A 628 -16.08 33.44 21.44
N THR A 629 -15.84 34.68 21.88
CA THR A 629 -16.91 35.63 22.22
C THR A 629 -17.27 36.49 21.02
N GLY A 630 -18.20 36.01 20.21
CA GLY A 630 -18.78 36.71 19.06
C GLY A 630 -19.95 35.93 18.49
#